data_AF-A0A836BSD4-F1
#
_entry.id   AF-A0A836BSD4-F1
#
_cell.length_a   1.000
_cell.length_b   1.000
_cell.length_c   1.000
_cell.angle_alpha   90.00
_cell.angle_beta   90.00
_cell.angle_gamma   90.00
#
_symmetry.space_group_name_H-M   'P 1'
#
loop_
_entity.id
_entity.type
_entity.pdbx_description
1 polymer ?
#
loop_
_entity_poly.entity_id
_entity_poly.type
_entity_poly.pdbx_seq_one_letter_code
_entity_poly.pdbx_strand_id
1 'polypeptide(L)'
;MLVRATAEPAQVPPKDPFAEKTVYKDNFFDLLFIKLYSKKMADQLQGVYVPENSQYDDFVRISGEIMKGRNTEQQQQVVRKVLASLLPPEAPTAFRKLFPPTKFSAEFNAYIAAFGFYWLVGECEVKEADVVVGPNGETRKQNSVVAIKKCRYLEASGCVGMCVNMCKIPTQNFFTNEFGLPLTMNPKFEDLSCEMIFGQMPPAIQDDPAYQQPCFATACSLGATVAAASGGAPPPCPKVATEKERAAIKAASATAASA
;
A
#
# COMPACT_ATOMS: atom_id res chain seq x y z
N MET A 1 33.66 -10.00 46.31
CA MET A 1 33.44 -9.88 44.85
C MET A 1 32.20 -9.02 44.63
N LEU A 2 32.36 -7.76 44.23
CA LEU A 2 31.25 -6.87 43.87
C LEU A 2 30.98 -7.04 42.37
N VAL A 3 29.83 -7.61 42.02
CA VAL A 3 29.36 -7.71 40.64
C VAL A 3 28.90 -6.32 40.20
N ARG A 4 29.64 -5.70 39.29
CA ARG A 4 29.23 -4.46 38.62
C ARG A 4 28.10 -4.80 37.64
N ALA A 5 26.90 -4.29 37.90
CA ALA A 5 25.83 -4.27 36.91
C ALA A 5 26.26 -3.37 35.75
N THR A 6 26.43 -3.95 34.56
CA THR A 6 26.59 -3.22 33.32
C THR A 6 25.23 -2.66 32.92
N ALA A 7 25.08 -1.33 32.95
CA ALA A 7 23.91 -0.67 32.40
C ALA A 7 23.85 -0.92 30.88
N GLU A 8 22.70 -1.39 30.42
CA GLU A 8 22.38 -1.53 29.00
C GLU A 8 22.38 -0.14 28.34
N PRO A 9 22.99 0.04 27.15
CA PRO A 9 23.03 1.36 26.52
C PRO A 9 21.62 1.85 26.20
N ALA A 10 21.32 3.08 26.59
CA ALA A 10 20.04 3.73 26.31
C ALA A 10 19.75 3.70 24.80
N GLN A 11 18.67 3.03 24.40
CA GLN A 11 18.21 3.00 23.03
C GLN A 11 17.85 4.43 22.59
N VAL A 12 18.47 4.90 21.50
CA VAL A 12 18.09 6.16 20.85
C VAL A 12 16.62 6.04 20.46
N PRO A 13 15.75 7.00 20.84
CA PRO A 13 14.34 6.94 20.48
C PRO A 13 14.19 6.84 18.96
N PRO A 14 13.30 5.97 18.45
CA PRO A 14 13.13 5.80 17.02
C PRO A 14 12.82 7.15 16.35
N LYS A 15 13.53 7.47 15.26
CA LYS A 15 13.29 8.70 14.48
C LYS A 15 11.85 8.67 13.99
N ASP A 16 11.08 9.74 14.24
CA ASP A 16 9.74 9.86 13.69
C ASP A 16 9.82 9.86 12.14
N PRO A 17 9.25 8.85 11.46
CA PRO A 17 9.33 8.76 10.00
C PRO A 17 8.65 9.93 9.27
N PHE A 18 7.76 10.65 9.95
CA PHE A 18 7.00 11.80 9.42
C PHE A 18 7.61 13.16 9.77
N ALA A 19 8.69 13.21 10.54
CA ALA A 19 9.30 14.48 10.98
C ALA A 19 9.75 15.36 9.82
N GLU A 20 10.20 14.75 8.72
CA GLU A 20 10.62 15.44 7.50
C GLU A 20 9.73 14.97 6.34
N LYS A 21 8.91 15.86 5.79
CA LYS A 21 8.07 15.55 4.63
C LYS A 21 8.86 15.72 3.34
N THR A 22 8.87 14.72 2.46
CA THR A 22 9.51 14.83 1.15
C THR A 22 8.71 15.77 0.24
N VAL A 23 9.40 16.72 -0.41
CA VAL A 23 8.80 17.66 -1.35
C VAL A 23 8.96 17.14 -2.77
N TYR A 24 7.84 16.83 -3.41
CA TYR A 24 7.78 16.38 -4.80
C TYR A 24 7.42 17.54 -5.72
N LYS A 25 8.09 17.62 -6.88
CA LYS A 25 7.80 18.60 -7.94
C LYS A 25 7.18 17.87 -9.12
N ASP A 26 5.86 17.77 -9.12
CA ASP A 26 5.11 17.09 -10.18
C ASP A 26 5.22 17.86 -11.50
N ASN A 27 5.65 17.15 -12.54
CA ASN A 27 5.64 17.68 -13.90
C ASN A 27 4.25 17.51 -14.54
N PHE A 28 4.10 17.99 -15.78
CA PHE A 28 2.83 17.91 -16.51
C PHE A 28 2.28 16.48 -16.64
N PHE A 29 3.14 15.48 -16.93
CA PHE A 29 2.73 14.08 -17.06
C PHE A 29 2.32 13.50 -15.70
N ASP A 30 3.03 13.82 -14.63
CA ASP A 30 2.69 13.39 -13.28
C ASP A 30 1.28 13.88 -12.91
N LEU A 31 0.99 15.16 -13.14
CA LEU A 31 -0.32 15.76 -12.90
C LEU A 31 -1.42 15.13 -13.77
N LEU A 32 -1.11 14.79 -15.02
CA LEU A 32 -2.04 14.09 -15.90
C LEU A 32 -2.39 12.69 -15.36
N PHE A 33 -1.41 11.92 -14.91
CA PHE A 33 -1.63 10.61 -14.32
C PHE A 33 -2.35 10.69 -12.97
N ILE A 34 -1.99 11.65 -12.11
CA ILE A 34 -2.70 11.94 -10.86
C ILE A 34 -4.19 12.17 -11.14
N LYS A 35 -4.53 13.02 -12.11
CA LYS A 35 -5.92 13.30 -12.50
C LYS A 35 -6.61 12.06 -13.08
N LEU A 36 -5.93 11.32 -13.97
CA LEU A 36 -6.48 10.11 -14.58
C LEU A 36 -6.84 9.06 -13.52
N TYR A 37 -5.91 8.72 -12.63
CA TYR A 37 -6.13 7.75 -11.57
C TYR A 37 -7.19 8.21 -10.58
N SER A 38 -7.16 9.49 -10.20
CA SER A 38 -8.20 10.10 -9.35
C SER A 38 -9.59 9.97 -9.95
N LYS A 39 -9.72 10.21 -11.27
CA LYS A 39 -10.97 10.01 -12.00
C LYS A 39 -11.40 8.54 -12.01
N LYS A 40 -10.50 7.61 -12.33
CA LYS A 40 -10.81 6.17 -12.34
C LYS A 40 -11.24 5.65 -10.98
N MET A 41 -10.65 6.16 -9.89
CA MET A 41 -11.10 5.87 -8.53
C MET A 41 -12.48 6.46 -8.24
N ALA A 42 -12.69 7.74 -8.56
CA ALA A 42 -13.97 8.41 -8.34
C ALA A 42 -15.12 7.79 -9.15
N ASP A 43 -14.87 7.31 -10.37
CA ASP A 43 -15.86 6.62 -11.21
C ASP A 43 -16.36 5.30 -10.56
N GLN A 44 -15.63 4.72 -9.60
CA GLN A 44 -16.08 3.56 -8.81
C GLN A 44 -16.92 3.95 -7.58
N LEU A 45 -17.07 5.25 -7.34
CA LEU A 45 -17.72 5.83 -6.17
C LEU A 45 -18.90 6.69 -6.60
N GLN A 46 -19.86 6.89 -5.71
CA GLN A 46 -20.99 7.79 -5.97
C GLN A 46 -20.71 9.17 -5.37
N GLY A 47 -20.78 10.21 -6.19
CA GLY A 47 -20.73 11.60 -5.72
C GLY A 47 -19.36 12.11 -5.26
N VAL A 48 -18.26 11.45 -5.64
CA VAL A 48 -16.91 11.91 -5.27
C VAL A 48 -16.38 12.89 -6.30
N TYR A 49 -16.09 14.12 -5.87
CA TYR A 49 -15.56 15.18 -6.71
C TYR A 49 -14.06 15.03 -7.01
N VAL A 50 -13.69 15.27 -8.27
CA VAL A 50 -12.31 15.31 -8.78
C VAL A 50 -12.02 16.71 -9.31
N PRO A 51 -11.07 17.46 -8.72
CA PRO A 51 -10.72 18.79 -9.20
C PRO A 51 -10.14 18.80 -10.62
N GLU A 52 -10.40 19.86 -11.38
CA GLU A 52 -9.82 20.01 -12.73
C GLU A 52 -8.29 20.04 -12.70
N ASN A 53 -7.72 20.71 -11.69
CA ASN A 53 -6.29 20.82 -11.43
C ASN A 53 -5.87 19.91 -10.26
N SER A 54 -6.26 18.63 -10.35
CA SER A 54 -5.97 17.61 -9.32
C SER A 54 -4.49 17.59 -8.92
N GLN A 55 -4.23 17.61 -7.62
CA GLN A 55 -2.89 17.42 -7.04
C GLN A 55 -2.77 16.03 -6.40
N TYR A 56 -1.56 15.65 -6.01
CA TYR A 56 -1.34 14.35 -5.37
C TYR A 56 -2.17 14.16 -4.10
N ASP A 57 -2.40 15.23 -3.33
CA ASP A 57 -3.24 15.17 -2.13
C ASP A 57 -4.71 14.88 -2.46
N ASP A 58 -5.21 15.28 -3.65
CA ASP A 58 -6.54 14.89 -4.12
C ASP A 58 -6.62 13.40 -4.43
N PHE A 59 -5.58 12.85 -5.07
CA PHE A 59 -5.46 11.41 -5.31
C PHE A 59 -5.52 10.63 -3.99
N VAL A 60 -4.76 11.07 -2.97
CA VAL A 60 -4.77 10.44 -1.65
C VAL A 60 -6.14 10.58 -0.99
N ARG A 61 -6.75 11.77 -1.00
CA ARG A 61 -8.09 12.01 -0.44
C ARG A 61 -9.14 11.10 -1.08
N ILE A 62 -9.17 11.02 -2.41
CA ILE A 62 -10.13 10.18 -3.16
C ILE A 62 -9.89 8.70 -2.87
N SER A 63 -8.63 8.26 -2.75
CA SER A 63 -8.33 6.89 -2.34
C SER A 63 -8.84 6.58 -0.92
N GLY A 64 -8.84 7.57 -0.02
CA GLY A 64 -9.44 7.47 1.31
C GLY A 64 -10.97 7.28 1.28
N GLU A 65 -11.66 7.85 0.28
CA GLU A 65 -13.11 7.63 0.09
C GLU A 65 -13.45 6.16 -0.25
N ILE A 66 -12.51 5.42 -0.86
CA ILE A 66 -12.68 3.97 -1.11
C ILE A 66 -12.71 3.20 0.21
N MET A 67 -12.03 3.69 1.25
CA MET A 67 -11.97 3.02 2.55
C MET A 67 -13.27 3.16 3.35
N LYS A 68 -14.00 4.27 3.18
CA LYS A 68 -15.18 4.60 3.98
C LYS A 68 -16.32 3.61 3.76
N GLY A 69 -16.86 3.10 4.87
CA GLY A 69 -18.02 2.20 4.88
C GLY A 69 -17.79 0.83 4.24
N ARG A 70 -16.55 0.47 3.88
CA ARG A 70 -16.22 -0.79 3.21
C ARG A 70 -15.37 -1.70 4.08
N ASN A 71 -15.54 -3.01 3.90
CA ASN A 71 -14.64 -4.01 4.44
C ASN A 71 -13.38 -4.17 3.59
N THR A 72 -12.39 -4.88 4.12
CA THR A 72 -11.09 -5.04 3.48
C THR A 72 -11.23 -5.68 2.09
N GLU A 73 -12.07 -6.70 1.96
CA GLU A 73 -12.31 -7.34 0.68
C GLU A 73 -12.97 -6.39 -0.33
N GLN A 74 -14.00 -5.65 0.09
CA GLN A 74 -14.69 -4.65 -0.73
C GLN A 74 -13.74 -3.54 -1.18
N GLN A 75 -12.87 -3.04 -0.29
CA GLN A 75 -11.84 -2.06 -0.63
C GLN A 75 -10.93 -2.60 -1.74
N GLN A 76 -10.38 -3.80 -1.55
CA GLN A 76 -9.48 -4.43 -2.52
C GLN A 76 -10.17 -4.72 -3.85
N GLN A 77 -11.44 -5.14 -3.84
CA GLN A 77 -12.25 -5.35 -5.05
C GLN A 77 -12.45 -4.06 -5.83
N VAL A 78 -12.74 -2.93 -5.16
CA VAL A 78 -12.85 -1.61 -5.82
C VAL A 78 -11.52 -1.25 -6.48
N VAL A 79 -10.39 -1.43 -5.78
CA VAL A 79 -9.07 -1.12 -6.34
C VAL A 79 -8.74 -2.00 -7.54
N ARG A 80 -9.07 -3.30 -7.50
CA ARG A 80 -8.90 -4.19 -8.66
C ARG A 80 -9.70 -3.69 -9.87
N LYS A 81 -10.93 -3.19 -9.68
CA LYS A 81 -11.71 -2.57 -10.77
C LYS A 81 -11.05 -1.31 -11.31
N VAL A 82 -10.47 -0.47 -10.44
CA VAL A 82 -9.69 0.70 -10.86
C VAL A 82 -8.50 0.26 -11.73
N LEU A 83 -7.70 -0.71 -11.27
CA LEU A 83 -6.55 -1.24 -12.01
C LEU A 83 -6.96 -1.83 -13.37
N ALA A 84 -8.04 -2.61 -13.41
CA ALA A 84 -8.57 -3.14 -14.66
C ALA A 84 -9.04 -2.03 -15.62
N SER A 85 -9.67 -0.97 -15.09
CA SER A 85 -10.18 0.15 -15.89
C SER A 85 -9.11 1.04 -16.52
N LEU A 86 -7.85 0.87 -16.10
CA LEU A 86 -6.67 1.55 -16.64
C LEU A 86 -6.07 0.80 -17.84
N LEU A 87 -6.50 -0.44 -18.07
CA LEU A 87 -6.02 -1.28 -19.15
C LEU A 87 -7.06 -1.40 -20.28
N PRO A 88 -6.61 -1.62 -21.52
CA PRO A 88 -7.48 -2.13 -22.59
C PRO A 88 -8.10 -3.49 -22.21
N PRO A 89 -9.33 -3.81 -22.65
CA PRO A 89 -10.03 -5.03 -22.26
C PRO A 89 -9.26 -6.34 -22.50
N GLU A 90 -8.49 -6.43 -23.58
CA GLU A 90 -7.72 -7.62 -23.97
C GLU A 90 -6.33 -7.70 -23.32
N ALA A 91 -5.91 -6.62 -22.64
CA ALA A 91 -4.55 -6.47 -22.17
C ALA A 91 -4.14 -7.53 -21.13
N PRO A 92 -4.96 -7.94 -20.13
CA PRO A 92 -4.54 -8.95 -19.15
C PRO A 92 -4.17 -10.30 -19.79
N THR A 93 -4.93 -10.74 -20.79
CA THR A 93 -4.64 -11.99 -21.52
C THR A 93 -3.40 -11.84 -22.39
N ALA A 94 -3.22 -10.68 -23.02
CA ALA A 94 -2.00 -10.37 -23.79
C ALA A 94 -0.76 -10.32 -22.88
N PHE A 95 -0.86 -9.72 -21.70
CA PHE A 95 0.23 -9.63 -20.73
C PHE A 95 0.71 -11.00 -20.25
N ARG A 96 -0.21 -11.90 -19.91
CA ARG A 96 0.15 -13.29 -19.54
C ARG A 96 0.94 -14.01 -20.65
N LYS A 97 0.66 -13.70 -21.92
CA LYS A 97 1.39 -14.27 -23.06
C LYS A 97 2.73 -13.60 -23.32
N LEU A 98 2.79 -12.27 -23.18
CA LEU A 98 3.99 -11.47 -23.46
C LEU A 98 5.02 -11.52 -22.34
N PHE A 99 4.58 -11.71 -21.09
CA PHE A 99 5.42 -11.65 -19.90
C PHE A 99 5.26 -12.92 -19.03
N PRO A 100 5.65 -14.10 -19.55
CA PRO A 100 5.68 -15.32 -18.71
C PRO A 100 6.63 -15.11 -17.52
N PRO A 101 6.45 -15.81 -16.39
CA PRO A 101 7.19 -15.61 -15.13
C PRO A 101 8.68 -16.05 -15.22
N THR A 102 9.42 -15.32 -16.04
CA THR A 102 10.82 -15.52 -16.41
C THR A 102 11.67 -14.43 -15.78
N LYS A 103 13.00 -14.64 -15.72
CA LYS A 103 13.94 -13.62 -15.22
C LYS A 103 13.78 -12.30 -15.98
N PHE A 104 13.79 -12.39 -17.31
CA PHE A 104 13.63 -11.23 -18.19
C PHE A 104 12.34 -10.46 -17.91
N SER A 105 11.20 -11.15 -17.77
CA SER A 105 9.92 -10.48 -17.51
C SER A 105 9.90 -9.79 -16.15
N ALA A 106 10.50 -10.41 -15.12
CA ALA A 106 10.61 -9.80 -13.80
C ALA A 106 11.50 -8.56 -13.81
N GLU A 107 12.68 -8.62 -14.44
CA GLU A 107 13.62 -7.49 -14.55
C GLU A 107 13.03 -6.35 -15.39
N PHE A 108 12.39 -6.66 -16.51
CA PHE A 108 11.75 -5.65 -17.36
C PHE A 108 10.60 -4.94 -16.64
N ASN A 109 9.72 -5.68 -15.94
CA ASN A 109 8.64 -5.08 -15.18
C ASN A 109 9.16 -4.26 -13.99
N ALA A 110 10.24 -4.69 -13.33
CA ALA A 110 10.89 -3.90 -12.28
C ALA A 110 11.43 -2.57 -12.81
N TYR A 111 12.07 -2.58 -13.98
CA TYR A 111 12.56 -1.36 -14.63
C TYR A 111 11.41 -0.41 -15.01
N ILE A 112 10.36 -0.92 -15.67
CA ILE A 112 9.18 -0.14 -16.01
C ILE A 112 8.49 0.39 -14.75
N ALA A 113 8.44 -0.41 -13.67
CA ALA A 113 7.81 0.02 -12.44
C ALA A 113 8.57 1.17 -11.77
N ALA A 114 9.89 1.03 -11.65
CA ALA A 114 10.76 2.04 -11.06
C ALA A 114 10.72 3.39 -11.81
N PHE A 115 10.69 3.34 -13.15
CA PHE A 115 10.64 4.54 -13.98
C PHE A 115 9.21 5.12 -14.11
N GLY A 116 8.23 4.28 -14.40
CA GLY A 116 6.87 4.68 -14.76
C GLY A 116 5.98 5.08 -13.58
N PHE A 117 6.28 4.62 -12.36
CA PHE A 117 5.49 4.93 -11.16
C PHE A 117 6.23 5.81 -10.15
N TYR A 118 7.33 6.45 -10.54
CA TYR A 118 8.02 7.43 -9.69
C TYR A 118 7.07 8.51 -9.14
N TRP A 119 6.18 9.05 -9.99
CA TRP A 119 5.18 10.04 -9.56
C TRP A 119 4.25 9.51 -8.46
N LEU A 120 3.96 8.20 -8.47
CA LEU A 120 3.01 7.54 -7.58
C LEU A 120 3.65 7.18 -6.24
N VAL A 121 4.81 6.53 -6.27
CA VAL A 121 5.44 5.95 -5.06
C VAL A 121 6.72 6.65 -4.63
N GLY A 122 7.29 7.53 -5.45
CA GLY A 122 8.51 8.28 -5.13
C GLY A 122 9.79 7.64 -5.67
N GLU A 123 10.94 8.05 -5.12
CA GLU A 123 12.26 7.64 -5.60
C GLU A 123 12.47 6.12 -5.48
N CYS A 124 12.81 5.50 -6.61
CA CYS A 124 12.97 4.06 -6.75
C CYS A 124 14.35 3.71 -7.30
N GLU A 125 14.90 2.60 -6.83
CA GLU A 125 16.13 2.00 -7.35
C GLU A 125 15.88 0.52 -7.65
N VAL A 126 16.27 0.05 -8.83
CA VAL A 126 16.25 -1.38 -9.15
C VAL A 126 17.53 -2.02 -8.62
N LYS A 127 17.39 -3.07 -7.82
CA LYS A 127 18.49 -3.79 -7.17
C LYS A 127 18.55 -5.23 -7.63
N GLU A 128 19.78 -5.74 -7.72
CA GLU A 128 20.05 -7.16 -7.86
C GLU A 128 19.90 -7.86 -6.50
N ALA A 129 19.17 -8.97 -6.47
CA ALA A 129 19.06 -9.80 -5.27
C ALA A 129 18.82 -11.27 -5.65
N ASP A 130 19.03 -12.14 -4.66
CA ASP A 130 18.59 -13.53 -4.70
C ASP A 130 17.09 -13.60 -4.39
N VAL A 131 16.28 -13.87 -5.40
CA VAL A 131 14.81 -13.89 -5.29
C VAL A 131 14.32 -15.33 -5.28
N VAL A 132 13.46 -15.65 -4.32
CA VAL A 132 12.76 -16.94 -4.27
C VAL A 132 11.66 -16.96 -5.33
N VAL A 133 11.82 -17.83 -6.33
CA VAL A 133 10.96 -18.01 -7.49
C VAL A 133 10.34 -19.41 -7.49
N GLY A 134 9.13 -19.50 -8.05
CA GLY A 134 8.43 -20.77 -8.23
C GLY A 134 7.90 -21.40 -6.92
N PRO A 135 7.08 -22.45 -7.05
CA PRO A 135 6.38 -23.06 -5.90
C PRO A 135 7.28 -23.87 -4.97
N ASN A 136 8.48 -24.26 -5.43
CA ASN A 136 9.40 -25.12 -4.69
C ASN A 136 10.49 -24.32 -3.95
N GLY A 137 10.42 -23.00 -3.96
CA GLY A 137 11.39 -22.13 -3.27
C GLY A 137 12.76 -22.08 -3.96
N GLU A 138 12.83 -22.23 -5.28
CA GLU A 138 14.07 -22.06 -6.04
C GLU A 138 14.55 -20.61 -5.91
N THR A 139 15.85 -20.38 -5.73
CA THR A 139 16.40 -19.03 -5.66
C THR A 139 17.07 -18.67 -6.97
N ARG A 140 16.77 -17.48 -7.50
CA ARG A 140 17.36 -16.94 -8.72
C ARG A 140 17.85 -15.51 -8.51
N LYS A 141 19.11 -15.26 -8.86
CA LYS A 141 19.71 -13.94 -8.87
C LYS A 141 19.21 -13.08 -10.04
N GLN A 142 18.60 -11.93 -9.76
CA GLN A 142 17.98 -11.06 -10.77
C GLN A 142 17.81 -9.60 -10.29
N ASN A 143 17.77 -8.68 -11.25
CA ASN A 143 17.53 -7.24 -11.05
C ASN A 143 16.04 -6.91 -11.01
N SER A 144 15.30 -7.54 -10.09
CA SER A 144 13.83 -7.47 -10.06
C SER A 144 13.27 -6.93 -8.74
N VAL A 145 14.12 -6.39 -7.88
CA VAL A 145 13.72 -5.71 -6.64
C VAL A 145 13.69 -4.21 -6.88
N VAL A 146 12.52 -3.59 -6.83
CA VAL A 146 12.38 -2.13 -6.84
C VAL A 146 12.35 -1.66 -5.38
N ALA A 147 13.42 -0.99 -4.96
CA ALA A 147 13.53 -0.38 -3.65
C ALA A 147 13.03 1.08 -3.71
N ILE A 148 11.87 1.34 -3.13
CA ILE A 148 11.32 2.67 -2.93
C ILE A 148 11.96 3.25 -1.66
N LYS A 149 12.71 4.35 -1.78
CA LYS A 149 13.47 4.91 -0.65
C LYS A 149 12.57 5.49 0.44
N LYS A 150 11.54 6.24 0.03
CA LYS A 150 10.48 6.75 0.89
C LYS A 150 9.20 6.79 0.08
N CYS A 151 8.21 6.02 0.48
CA CYS A 151 6.98 5.83 -0.27
C CYS A 151 6.08 7.05 -0.14
N ARG A 152 5.95 7.80 -1.24
CA ARG A 152 5.13 9.01 -1.33
C ARG A 152 3.69 8.77 -0.88
N TYR A 153 3.10 7.63 -1.27
CA TYR A 153 1.71 7.31 -0.92
C TYR A 153 1.54 6.98 0.56
N LEU A 154 2.48 6.22 1.12
CA LEU A 154 2.47 5.88 2.55
C LEU A 154 2.70 7.12 3.41
N GLU A 155 3.65 7.98 3.02
CA GLU A 155 3.93 9.25 3.69
C GLU A 155 2.73 10.19 3.64
N ALA A 156 2.13 10.39 2.46
CA ALA A 156 1.00 11.32 2.30
C ALA A 156 -0.29 10.82 2.95
N SER A 157 -0.58 9.52 2.86
CA SER A 157 -1.76 8.95 3.53
C SER A 157 -1.58 8.86 5.04
N GLY A 158 -0.32 8.71 5.49
CA GLY A 158 0.06 8.43 6.87
C GLY A 158 -0.66 7.21 7.43
N CYS A 159 -1.21 6.34 6.59
CA CYS A 159 -2.18 5.35 7.04
C CYS A 159 -1.88 3.96 6.52
N VAL A 160 -1.56 3.07 7.45
CA VAL A 160 -1.15 1.73 7.06
C VAL A 160 -2.31 0.90 6.49
N GLY A 161 -3.57 1.20 6.87
CA GLY A 161 -4.75 0.63 6.22
C GLY A 161 -4.84 0.94 4.72
N MET A 162 -4.51 2.18 4.34
CA MET A 162 -4.46 2.57 2.94
C MET A 162 -3.28 1.88 2.23
N CYS A 163 -2.10 1.82 2.84
CA CYS A 163 -0.97 1.10 2.27
C CYS A 163 -1.31 -0.38 1.95
N VAL A 164 -1.92 -1.10 2.91
CA VAL A 164 -2.25 -2.52 2.73
C VAL A 164 -3.38 -2.72 1.73
N ASN A 165 -4.49 -1.98 1.88
CA ASN A 165 -5.73 -2.25 1.15
C ASN A 165 -5.89 -1.49 -0.16
N MET A 166 -5.14 -0.40 -0.35
CA MET A 166 -5.17 0.41 -1.59
C MET A 166 -3.96 0.17 -2.48
N CYS A 167 -2.81 -0.19 -1.91
CA CYS A 167 -1.58 -0.37 -2.67
C CYS A 167 -1.13 -1.83 -2.69
N LYS A 168 -0.68 -2.38 -1.57
CA LYS A 168 0.00 -3.68 -1.48
C LYS A 168 -0.87 -4.84 -2.00
N ILE A 169 -1.95 -5.17 -1.30
CA ILE A 169 -2.71 -6.40 -1.58
C ILE A 169 -3.37 -6.36 -2.98
N PRO A 170 -4.01 -5.25 -3.41
CA PRO A 170 -4.55 -5.18 -4.76
C PRO A 170 -3.47 -5.32 -5.85
N THR A 171 -2.32 -4.68 -5.70
CA THR A 171 -1.24 -4.71 -6.70
C THR A 171 -0.61 -6.10 -6.79
N GLN A 172 -0.30 -6.74 -5.66
CA GLN A 172 0.19 -8.13 -5.63
C GLN A 172 -0.77 -9.08 -6.33
N ASN A 173 -2.07 -8.96 -6.03
CA ASN A 173 -3.10 -9.80 -6.66
C ASN A 173 -3.23 -9.52 -8.15
N PHE A 174 -3.16 -8.26 -8.56
CA PHE A 174 -3.28 -7.88 -9.96
C PHE A 174 -2.10 -8.42 -10.78
N PHE A 175 -0.87 -8.22 -10.32
CA PHE A 175 0.30 -8.76 -11.02
C PHE A 175 0.31 -10.29 -11.02
N THR A 176 0.10 -10.92 -9.86
CA THR A 176 0.19 -12.37 -9.72
C THR A 176 -0.94 -13.08 -10.45
N ASN A 177 -2.18 -12.65 -10.25
CA ASN A 177 -3.35 -13.36 -10.77
C ASN A 177 -3.73 -12.87 -12.15
N GLU A 178 -3.67 -11.56 -12.44
CA GLU A 178 -4.11 -10.99 -13.73
C GLU A 178 -2.99 -10.88 -14.76
N PHE A 179 -1.78 -10.47 -14.38
CA PHE A 179 -0.65 -10.40 -15.31
C PHE A 179 0.10 -11.72 -15.42
N GLY A 180 -0.06 -12.63 -14.46
CA GLY A 180 0.66 -13.90 -14.42
C GLY A 180 2.13 -13.75 -14.03
N LEU A 181 2.52 -12.59 -13.47
CA LEU A 181 3.85 -12.33 -12.96
C LEU A 181 3.78 -12.15 -11.45
N PRO A 182 4.30 -13.10 -10.66
CA PRO A 182 4.30 -12.98 -9.19
C PRO A 182 4.94 -11.66 -8.73
N LEU A 183 4.33 -11.04 -7.72
CA LEU A 183 4.84 -9.83 -7.11
C LEU A 183 4.61 -9.88 -5.59
N THR A 184 5.69 -9.68 -4.84
CA THR A 184 5.65 -9.42 -3.39
C THR A 184 5.97 -7.95 -3.12
N MET A 185 5.24 -7.32 -2.21
CA MET A 185 5.50 -5.95 -1.78
C MET A 185 5.74 -5.90 -0.27
N ASN A 186 6.86 -5.33 0.17
CA ASN A 186 7.27 -5.28 1.57
C ASN A 186 7.44 -3.83 2.02
N PRO A 187 6.37 -3.17 2.50
CA PRO A 187 6.48 -1.86 3.12
C PRO A 187 7.19 -1.95 4.48
N LYS A 188 8.09 -1.01 4.76
CA LYS A 188 8.72 -0.79 6.06
C LYS A 188 8.11 0.45 6.68
N PHE A 189 7.42 0.29 7.79
CA PHE A 189 6.64 1.38 8.40
C PHE A 189 7.50 2.28 9.29
N GLU A 190 8.70 1.83 9.62
CA GLU A 190 9.68 2.52 10.45
C GLU A 190 10.36 3.67 9.70
N ASP A 191 10.55 3.54 8.39
CA ASP A 191 11.21 4.54 7.52
C ASP A 191 10.36 4.95 6.31
N LEU A 192 9.16 4.39 6.19
CA LEU A 192 8.21 4.57 5.08
C LEU A 192 8.72 4.08 3.73
N SER A 193 9.78 3.26 3.69
CA SER A 193 10.26 2.63 2.46
C SER A 193 9.38 1.45 2.04
N CYS A 194 9.56 0.94 0.83
CA CYS A 194 8.88 -0.27 0.36
C CYS A 194 9.73 -0.99 -0.68
N GLU A 195 9.72 -2.31 -0.66
CA GLU A 195 10.31 -3.13 -1.73
C GLU A 195 9.20 -3.75 -2.58
N MET A 196 9.35 -3.76 -3.90
CA MET A 196 8.51 -4.50 -4.83
C MET A 196 9.38 -5.56 -5.51
N ILE A 197 9.12 -6.83 -5.26
CA ILE A 197 9.95 -7.96 -5.68
C ILE A 197 9.22 -8.72 -6.78
N PHE A 198 9.56 -8.44 -8.03
CA PHE A 198 8.97 -9.11 -9.18
C PHE A 198 9.55 -10.52 -9.33
N GLY A 199 8.67 -11.48 -9.60
CA GLY A 199 8.97 -12.91 -9.69
C GLY A 199 8.85 -13.68 -8.37
N GLN A 200 8.65 -13.00 -7.24
CA GLN A 200 8.39 -13.65 -5.95
C GLN A 200 6.89 -13.79 -5.70
N MET A 201 6.48 -14.96 -5.19
CA MET A 201 5.10 -15.16 -4.76
C MET A 201 4.82 -14.36 -3.48
N PRO A 202 3.70 -13.61 -3.42
CA PRO A 202 3.32 -12.93 -2.20
C PRO A 202 2.99 -13.95 -1.10
N PRO A 203 3.30 -13.64 0.17
CA PRO A 203 2.86 -14.47 1.29
C PRO A 203 1.33 -14.51 1.35
N ALA A 204 0.81 -15.54 2.01
CA ALA A 204 -0.61 -15.55 2.34
C ALA A 204 -0.93 -14.44 3.35
N ILE A 205 -2.15 -13.92 3.31
CA ILE A 205 -2.55 -12.72 4.09
C ILE A 205 -2.31 -12.93 5.60
N GLN A 206 -2.59 -14.12 6.13
CA GLN A 206 -2.39 -14.44 7.54
C GLN A 206 -0.92 -14.42 7.98
N ASP A 207 0.00 -14.68 7.05
CA ASP A 207 1.44 -14.75 7.29
C ASP A 207 2.14 -13.43 6.92
N ASP A 208 1.39 -12.43 6.43
CA ASP A 208 1.93 -11.16 5.97
C ASP A 208 2.17 -10.20 7.16
N PRO A 209 3.43 -9.81 7.43
CA PRO A 209 3.74 -8.91 8.54
C PRO A 209 3.01 -7.57 8.45
N ALA A 210 2.72 -7.06 7.25
CA ALA A 210 2.05 -5.77 7.08
C ALA A 210 0.62 -5.77 7.65
N TYR A 211 0.00 -6.94 7.77
CA TYR A 211 -1.34 -7.12 8.35
C TYR A 211 -1.34 -7.02 9.88
N GLN A 212 -0.22 -7.33 10.53
CA GLN A 212 -0.08 -7.27 11.99
C GLN A 212 0.35 -5.88 12.49
N GLN A 213 0.72 -4.99 11.58
CA GLN A 213 1.25 -3.68 11.93
C GLN A 213 0.16 -2.79 12.55
N PRO A 214 0.46 -2.00 13.61
CA PRO A 214 -0.47 -0.98 14.10
C PRO A 214 -0.67 0.14 13.07
N CYS A 215 -1.67 1.00 13.29
CA CYS A 215 -1.81 2.25 12.54
C CYS A 215 -0.88 3.32 13.13
N PHE A 216 -0.49 4.29 12.29
CA PHE A 216 0.15 5.52 12.78
C PHE A 216 -0.91 6.39 13.46
N ALA A 217 -0.97 6.34 14.79
CA ALA A 217 -2.06 6.92 15.58
C ALA A 217 -2.30 8.42 15.30
N THR A 218 -1.22 9.18 15.11
CA THR A 218 -1.27 10.64 14.90
C THR A 218 -1.21 11.05 13.43
N ALA A 219 -0.66 10.19 12.55
CA ALA A 219 -0.44 10.52 11.14
C ALA A 219 -1.53 9.98 10.19
N CYS A 220 -2.30 8.95 10.58
CA CYS A 220 -3.28 8.36 9.67
C CYS A 220 -4.40 9.36 9.35
N SER A 221 -4.52 9.69 8.06
CA SER A 221 -5.58 10.54 7.51
C SER A 221 -7.00 10.03 7.80
N LEU A 222 -7.17 8.72 8.01
CA LEU A 222 -8.44 8.10 8.43
C LEU A 222 -8.60 8.04 9.96
N GLY A 223 -7.52 8.14 10.73
CA GLY A 223 -7.53 8.08 12.18
C GLY A 223 -8.07 9.36 12.83
N ALA A 224 -7.81 10.53 12.21
CA ALA A 224 -8.26 11.82 12.71
C ALA A 224 -9.80 11.94 12.79
N THR A 225 -10.54 11.32 11.87
CA THR A 225 -12.01 11.33 11.87
C THR A 225 -12.62 10.39 12.89
N VAL A 226 -11.93 9.31 13.26
CA VAL A 226 -12.44 8.31 14.19
C VAL A 226 -11.99 8.60 15.64
N ALA A 227 -10.85 9.26 15.86
CA ALA A 227 -10.40 9.74 17.18
C ALA A 227 -11.36 10.80 17.79
N ALA A 228 -11.99 11.62 16.94
CA ALA A 228 -13.02 12.58 17.35
C ALA A 228 -14.33 11.90 17.80
N ALA A 229 -14.61 10.69 17.31
CA ALA A 229 -15.81 9.91 17.65
C ALA A 229 -15.60 8.96 18.85
N SER A 230 -14.34 8.65 19.22
CA SER A 230 -13.97 7.66 20.24
C SER A 230 -13.55 8.25 21.59
N GLY A 231 -13.74 9.56 21.82
CA GLY A 231 -13.41 10.18 23.10
C GLY A 231 -11.90 10.18 23.44
N GLY A 232 -11.03 10.19 22.43
CA GLY A 232 -9.58 10.35 22.59
C GLY A 232 -8.75 9.07 22.57
N ALA A 233 -9.35 7.88 22.45
CA ALA A 233 -8.59 6.65 22.19
C ALA A 233 -8.27 6.50 20.69
N PRO A 234 -7.02 6.16 20.30
CA PRO A 234 -6.68 5.96 18.90
C PRO A 234 -7.52 4.81 18.35
N PRO A 235 -8.31 5.07 17.30
CA PRO A 235 -9.28 4.11 16.79
C PRO A 235 -8.58 2.87 16.23
N PRO A 236 -9.22 1.69 16.29
CA PRO A 236 -8.67 0.49 15.68
C PRO A 236 -8.40 0.77 14.20
N CYS A 237 -7.21 0.37 13.76
CA CYS A 237 -6.75 0.61 12.41
C CYS A 237 -7.74 -0.02 11.41
N PRO A 238 -8.30 0.73 10.44
CA PRO A 238 -9.30 0.20 9.52
C PRO A 238 -8.77 -0.91 8.57
N LYS A 239 -7.50 -1.33 8.74
CA LYS A 239 -6.91 -2.53 8.14
C LYS A 239 -7.74 -3.78 8.37
N VAL A 240 -8.24 -3.90 9.60
CA VAL A 240 -8.80 -5.12 10.14
C VAL A 240 -9.98 -4.67 11.00
N ALA A 241 -11.14 -4.54 10.38
CA ALA A 241 -12.25 -5.14 11.09
C ALA A 241 -12.39 -6.51 10.45
N THR A 242 -11.81 -7.54 11.06
CA THR A 242 -12.33 -8.88 10.85
C THR A 242 -13.85 -8.81 11.03
N GLU A 243 -14.62 -9.66 10.36
CA GLU A 243 -16.08 -9.68 10.59
C GLU A 243 -16.42 -9.75 12.09
N LYS A 244 -15.53 -10.37 12.87
CA LYS A 244 -15.55 -10.44 14.34
C LYS A 244 -15.38 -9.09 15.04
N GLU A 245 -14.41 -8.26 14.67
CA GLU A 245 -14.25 -6.90 15.21
C GLU A 245 -15.37 -5.97 14.75
N ARG A 246 -15.85 -6.15 13.53
CA ARG A 246 -17.02 -5.42 12.99
C ARG A 246 -18.29 -5.77 13.78
N ALA A 247 -18.47 -7.04 14.13
CA ALA A 247 -19.55 -7.50 14.99
C ALA A 247 -19.41 -6.95 16.42
N ALA A 248 -18.20 -6.92 16.97
CA ALA A 248 -17.92 -6.36 18.29
C ALA A 248 -18.17 -4.84 18.35
N ILE A 249 -17.72 -4.08 17.34
CA ILE A 249 -17.96 -2.64 17.23
C ILE A 249 -19.46 -2.36 17.04
N LYS A 250 -20.14 -3.11 16.16
CA LYS A 250 -21.58 -2.97 15.94
C LYS A 250 -22.40 -3.27 17.21
N ALA A 251 -21.99 -4.27 17.99
CA ALA A 251 -22.60 -4.59 19.28
C ALA A 251 -22.36 -3.49 20.32
N ALA A 252 -21.14 -2.95 20.40
CA ALA A 252 -20.80 -1.85 21.30
C ALA A 252 -21.59 -0.56 20.97
N SER A 253 -21.71 -0.21 19.69
CA SER A 253 -22.48 0.98 19.26
C SER A 253 -23.99 0.83 19.47
N ALA A 254 -24.55 -0.38 19.36
CA ALA A 254 -25.97 -0.63 19.65
C ALA A 254 -26.30 -0.51 21.14
N THR A 255 -25.34 -0.87 22.00
CA THR A 255 -25.47 -0.77 23.47
C THR A 255 -25.37 0.69 23.94
N ALA A 256 -24.54 1.51 23.27
CA ALA A 256 -24.42 2.94 23.56
C ALA A 256 -25.62 3.79 23.07
N ALA A 257 -26.37 3.30 22.07
CA ALA A 257 -27.58 3.97 21.55
C ALA A 257 -28.87 3.56 22.29
N SER A 258 -28.79 2.62 23.23
CA SER A 258 -29.90 2.11 24.03
C SER A 258 -29.82 2.49 25.51
N ALA A 259 -28.82 3.31 25.87
CA ALA A 259 -28.68 3.99 27.16
C ALA A 259 -29.01 5.49 26.99
#